data_AF-A0A4U2E2D8-F1
#
_entry.id   AF-A0A4U2E2D8-F1
#
_cell.length_a   1.000
_cell.length_b   1.000
_cell.length_c   1.000
_cell.angle_alpha   90.00
_cell.angle_beta   90.00
_cell.angle_gamma   90.00
#
_symmetry.space_group_name_H-M   'P 1'
#
loop_
_entity.id
_entity.type
_entity.pdbx_description
1 polymer ?
#
loop_
_entity_poly.entity_id
_entity_poly.type
_entity_poly.pdbx_seq_one_letter_code
_entity_poly.pdbx_strand_id
1 'polypeptide(L)'
;METQEAVDACYESEDMASIVVGKLNFFLMYDHEDKSSYTSIPILKISEVKPDGSIILDENYIPTCIDIHASTVLSKFATEFASMLKHRAESIVQRLGVVDQQG
;
A
#
# COMPACT_ATOMS: atom_id res chain seq x y z
N MET A 1 7.02 21.62 17.02
CA MET A 1 8.47 21.35 16.99
C MET A 1 8.83 20.61 18.25
N GLU A 2 9.75 19.67 18.16
CA GLU A 2 10.22 18.89 19.31
C GLU A 2 11.75 18.93 19.33
N THR A 3 12.31 19.05 20.52
CA THR A 3 13.75 18.93 20.72
C THR A 3 14.13 17.45 20.69
N GLN A 4 15.11 17.11 19.86
CA GLN A 4 15.66 15.77 19.74
C GLN A 4 17.18 15.85 19.85
N GLU A 5 17.78 14.86 20.50
CA GLU A 5 19.23 14.71 20.51
C GLU A 5 19.67 13.97 19.25
N ALA A 6 20.68 14.49 18.57
CA ALA A 6 21.25 13.90 17.37
C ALA A 6 22.77 13.77 17.53
N VAL A 7 23.31 12.65 17.05
CA VAL A 7 24.76 12.42 16.94
C VAL A 7 25.30 13.03 15.66
N ASP A 8 26.57 13.41 15.68
CA ASP A 8 27.29 13.76 14.45
C ASP A 8 27.45 12.52 13.54
N ALA A 9 27.23 12.71 12.24
CA ALA A 9 27.41 11.69 11.22
C ALA A 9 28.67 11.93 10.36
N CYS A 10 29.36 13.06 10.53
CA CYS A 10 30.52 13.45 9.74
C CYS A 10 31.84 13.00 10.37
N TYR A 11 31.89 12.97 11.70
CA TYR A 11 33.00 12.46 12.48
C TYR A 11 32.48 11.35 13.38
N GLU A 12 33.30 10.31 13.64
CA GLU A 12 32.99 9.25 14.61
C GLU A 12 33.04 9.79 16.06
N SER A 13 32.30 10.87 16.32
CA SER A 13 32.11 11.48 17.63
C SER A 13 30.81 10.96 18.24
N GLU A 14 30.85 10.65 19.53
CA GLU A 14 29.67 10.29 20.32
C GLU A 14 28.98 11.53 20.93
N ASP A 15 29.43 12.74 20.57
CA ASP A 15 28.83 13.97 21.06
C ASP A 15 27.39 14.14 20.57
N MET A 16 26.49 14.37 21.52
CA MET A 16 25.07 14.61 21.28
C MET A 16 24.80 16.11 21.19
N ALA A 17 24.09 16.52 20.14
CA ALA A 17 23.61 17.87 19.95
C ALA A 17 22.09 17.93 20.05
N SER A 18 21.60 18.87 20.83
CA SER A 18 20.17 19.15 20.95
C SER A 18 19.69 19.97 19.75
N ILE A 19 18.85 19.37 18.90
CA ILE A 19 18.31 20.00 17.69
C ILE A 19 16.79 20.13 17.76
N VAL A 20 16.25 21.15 17.10
CA VAL A 20 14.80 21.37 17.00
C VAL A 20 14.29 20.80 15.68
N VAL A 21 13.41 19.81 15.76
CA VAL A 21 12.85 19.11 14.59
C VAL A 21 11.40 19.50 14.37
N GLY A 22 11.06 19.83 13.12
CA GLY A 22 9.69 20.04 12.68
C GLY A 22 8.93 18.72 12.60
N LYS A 23 7.69 18.68 13.11
CA LYS A 23 6.80 17.51 12.98
C LYS A 23 5.76 17.77 11.91
N LEU A 24 5.49 16.74 11.11
CA LEU A 24 4.37 16.76 10.17
C LEU A 24 3.05 16.76 10.95
N ASN A 25 2.13 17.64 10.56
CA ASN A 25 0.81 17.76 11.18
C ASN A 25 -0.26 17.16 10.27
N PHE A 26 -0.32 15.83 10.25
CA PHE A 26 -1.34 15.10 9.50
C PHE A 26 -2.63 14.98 10.30
N PHE A 27 -3.75 14.98 9.60
CA PHE A 27 -5.07 14.70 10.15
C PHE A 27 -5.94 14.05 9.09
N LEU A 28 -7.01 13.39 9.53
CA LEU A 28 -7.97 12.76 8.64
C LEU A 28 -9.05 13.76 8.29
N MET A 29 -9.43 13.77 7.02
CA MET A 29 -10.56 14.55 6.49
C MET A 29 -11.48 13.62 5.72
N TYR A 30 -12.78 13.88 5.78
CA TYR A 30 -13.73 13.23 4.90
C TYR A 30 -13.62 13.79 3.48
N ASP A 31 -14.04 12.98 2.51
CA ASP A 31 -13.92 13.36 1.11
C ASP A 31 -14.74 14.61 0.74
N HIS A 32 -15.84 14.85 1.46
CA HIS A 32 -16.78 15.94 1.23
C HIS A 32 -16.46 17.23 2.00
N GLU A 33 -15.41 17.25 2.82
CA GLU A 33 -14.97 18.46 3.54
C GLU A 33 -14.22 19.43 2.61
N ASP A 34 -14.14 20.70 2.98
CA ASP A 34 -13.34 21.70 2.26
C ASP A 34 -11.84 21.42 2.44
N LYS A 35 -11.20 20.98 1.36
CA LYS A 35 -9.77 20.65 1.30
C LYS A 35 -8.93 21.72 0.60
N SER A 36 -9.47 22.90 0.32
CA SER A 36 -8.79 23.95 -0.48
C SER A 36 -7.41 24.38 0.06
N SER A 37 -7.18 24.23 1.37
CA SER A 37 -5.91 24.56 2.04
C SER A 37 -4.98 23.35 2.22
N TYR A 38 -5.35 22.17 1.70
CA TYR A 38 -4.67 20.92 1.96
C TYR A 38 -4.38 20.15 0.67
N THR A 39 -3.31 19.36 0.71
CA THR A 39 -3.12 18.27 -0.25
C THR A 39 -3.51 16.97 0.43
N SER A 40 -4.42 16.22 -0.18
CA SER A 40 -4.96 14.99 0.41
C SER A 40 -4.43 13.75 -0.31
N ILE A 41 -4.13 12.70 0.46
CA ILE A 41 -3.85 11.35 -0.04
C ILE A 41 -5.04 10.47 0.39
N PRO A 42 -5.84 9.95 -0.55
CA PRO A 42 -6.88 8.97 -0.22
C PRO A 42 -6.28 7.66 0.29
N ILE A 43 -6.65 7.27 1.52
CA ILE A 43 -6.08 6.10 2.23
C ILE A 43 -7.08 4.97 2.52
N LEU A 44 -8.37 5.26 2.60
CA LEU A 44 -9.43 4.27 2.85
C LEU A 44 -10.79 4.81 2.40
N LYS A 45 -11.78 3.92 2.38
CA LYS A 45 -13.18 4.26 2.16
C LYS A 45 -14.05 3.55 3.19
N ILE A 46 -14.96 4.29 3.80
CA ILE A 46 -15.95 3.75 4.73
C ILE A 46 -17.13 3.24 3.91
N SER A 47 -17.52 1.99 4.15
CA SER A 47 -18.72 1.39 3.57
C SER A 47 -19.94 1.66 4.44
N GLU A 48 -19.80 1.47 5.76
CA GLU A 48 -20.89 1.61 6.73
C GLU A 48 -20.35 2.08 8.09
N VAL A 49 -21.15 2.89 8.78
CA VAL A 49 -20.99 3.13 10.23
C VAL A 49 -22.20 2.51 10.90
N LYS A 50 -21.98 1.50 11.74
CA LYS A 50 -23.05 0.76 12.42
C LYS A 50 -23.68 1.59 13.53
N PRO A 51 -24.89 1.23 14.00
CA PRO A 51 -25.55 1.92 15.12
C PRO A 51 -24.77 1.92 16.43
N ASP A 52 -23.89 0.92 16.64
CA ASP A 52 -22.99 0.84 17.80
C ASP A 52 -21.72 1.70 17.66
N GLY A 53 -21.58 2.41 16.53
CA GLY A 53 -20.42 3.25 16.21
C GLY A 53 -19.27 2.51 15.53
N SER A 54 -19.35 1.20 15.33
CA SER A 54 -18.29 0.47 14.61
C SER A 54 -18.28 0.81 13.11
N ILE A 55 -17.08 0.88 12.54
CA ILE A 55 -16.86 1.28 11.15
C ILE A 55 -16.51 0.05 10.31
N ILE A 56 -17.24 -0.16 9.21
CA ILE A 56 -16.91 -1.14 8.19
C ILE A 56 -16.23 -0.41 7.04
N LEU A 57 -15.01 -0.83 6.71
CA LEU A 57 -14.26 -0.33 5.56
C LEU A 57 -14.65 -1.07 4.29
N ASP A 58 -14.59 -0.39 3.15
CA ASP A 58 -14.75 -0.99 1.83
C ASP A 58 -13.47 -1.76 1.47
N GLU A 59 -13.49 -3.09 1.63
CA GLU A 59 -12.33 -3.95 1.35
C GLU A 59 -11.93 -3.98 -0.13
N ASN A 60 -12.80 -3.54 -1.03
CA ASN A 60 -12.52 -3.47 -2.47
C ASN A 60 -11.91 -2.11 -2.87
N TYR A 61 -11.82 -1.16 -1.93
CA TYR A 61 -11.20 0.12 -2.20
C TYR A 61 -9.69 -0.03 -2.42
N ILE A 62 -9.20 0.55 -3.51
CA ILE A 62 -7.77 0.63 -3.82
C ILE A 62 -7.28 2.02 -3.36
N PRO A 63 -6.45 2.11 -2.30
CA PRO A 63 -5.91 3.39 -1.87
C PRO A 63 -4.87 3.93 -2.85
N THR A 64 -4.36 5.13 -2.58
CA THR A 64 -3.21 5.65 -3.32
C THR A 64 -1.98 4.81 -2.99
N CYS A 65 -1.53 3.99 -3.95
CA CYS A 65 -0.44 3.04 -3.76
C CYS A 65 0.85 3.52 -4.41
N ILE A 66 1.95 3.53 -3.64
CA ILE A 66 3.32 3.57 -4.18
C ILE A 66 3.82 2.14 -4.46
N ASP A 67 3.34 1.18 -3.66
CA ASP A 67 3.62 -0.26 -3.76
C ASP A 67 2.28 -1.02 -3.83
N ILE A 68 2.20 -2.04 -4.70
CA ILE A 68 0.98 -2.86 -4.88
C ILE A 68 0.59 -3.63 -3.61
N HIS A 69 1.53 -3.90 -2.71
CA HIS A 69 1.27 -4.56 -1.43
C HIS A 69 0.49 -3.68 -0.45
N ALA A 70 0.40 -2.37 -0.71
CA ALA A 70 -0.48 -1.47 0.04
C ALA A 70 -1.98 -1.73 -0.25
N SER A 71 -2.32 -2.48 -1.30
CA SER A 71 -3.70 -2.87 -1.61
C SER A 71 -3.81 -4.39 -1.69
N THR A 72 -4.66 -4.97 -0.83
CA THR A 72 -4.96 -6.41 -0.89
C THR A 72 -5.62 -6.80 -2.21
N VAL A 73 -6.43 -5.91 -2.79
CA VAL A 73 -7.04 -6.10 -4.12
C VAL A 73 -5.97 -6.25 -5.20
N LEU A 74 -5.02 -5.29 -5.26
CA LEU A 74 -3.96 -5.31 -6.26
C LEU A 74 -3.01 -6.50 -6.07
N SER A 75 -2.61 -6.80 -4.83
CA SER A 75 -1.71 -7.92 -4.52
C SER A 75 -2.36 -9.27 -4.84
N LYS A 76 -3.66 -9.45 -4.54
CA LYS A 76 -4.40 -10.66 -4.91
C LYS A 76 -4.52 -10.78 -6.43
N PHE A 77 -4.91 -9.71 -7.10
CA PHE A 77 -5.00 -9.69 -8.56
C PHE A 77 -3.69 -10.11 -9.24
N ALA A 78 -2.55 -9.54 -8.81
CA ALA A 78 -1.25 -9.90 -9.38
C ALA A 78 -0.91 -11.39 -9.18
N THR A 79 -1.23 -11.94 -8.00
CA THR A 79 -1.01 -13.36 -7.67
C THR A 79 -1.90 -14.29 -8.51
N GLU A 80 -3.19 -13.95 -8.62
CA GLU A 80 -4.16 -14.71 -9.41
C GLU A 80 -3.81 -14.65 -10.89
N PHE A 81 -3.42 -13.49 -11.39
CA PHE A 81 -2.99 -13.31 -12.77
C PHE A 81 -1.75 -14.17 -13.10
N ALA A 82 -0.73 -14.16 -12.25
CA ALA A 82 0.44 -15.01 -12.40
C ALA A 82 0.07 -16.51 -12.39
N SER A 83 -0.84 -16.91 -11.52
CA SER A 83 -1.33 -18.29 -11.43
C SER A 83 -2.08 -18.72 -12.70
N MET A 84 -2.93 -17.85 -13.24
CA MET A 84 -3.62 -18.10 -14.52
C MET A 84 -2.64 -18.27 -15.69
N LEU A 85 -1.59 -17.44 -15.74
CA LEU A 85 -0.54 -17.55 -16.75
C LEU A 85 0.19 -18.90 -16.65
N LYS A 86 0.51 -19.33 -15.42
CA LYS A 86 1.15 -20.63 -15.18
C LYS A 86 0.27 -21.79 -15.68
N HIS A 87 -1.01 -21.80 -15.32
CA HIS A 87 -1.95 -22.83 -15.78
C HIS A 87 -2.10 -22.86 -17.30
N ARG A 88 -2.12 -21.68 -17.94
CA ARG A 88 -2.17 -21.60 -19.40
C ARG A 88 -0.90 -22.19 -20.03
N ALA A 89 0.27 -21.88 -19.48
CA ALA A 89 1.53 -22.43 -19.97
C ALA A 89 1.57 -23.95 -19.86
N GLU A 90 1.17 -24.50 -18.71
CA GLU A 90 1.06 -25.95 -18.49
C GLU A 90 0.11 -26.61 -19.50
N SER A 91 -1.04 -25.99 -19.76
CA SER A 91 -2.03 -26.50 -20.73
C SER A 91 -1.49 -26.54 -22.17
N ILE A 92 -0.69 -25.56 -22.57
CA ILE A 92 -0.03 -25.52 -23.89
C ILE A 92 1.01 -26.63 -24.00
N VAL A 93 1.86 -26.78 -22.98
CA VAL A 93 2.91 -27.82 -22.94
C VAL A 93 2.30 -29.22 -23.03
N GLN A 94 1.24 -29.49 -22.26
CA GLN A 94 0.54 -30.77 -22.32
C GLN A 94 0.02 -31.09 -23.73
N ARG A 95 -0.55 -30.10 -24.43
CA ARG A 95 -1.04 -30.29 -25.81
C ARG A 95 0.07 -30.58 -26.80
N LEU A 96 1.23 -29.90 -26.69
CA LEU A 96 2.36 -30.13 -27.58
C LEU A 96 3.00 -31.51 -27.38
N GLY A 97 3.14 -31.96 -26.13
CA GLY A 97 3.67 -33.29 -25.83
C GLY A 97 2.82 -34.44 -26.37
N VAL A 98 1.51 -34.23 -26.51
CA VAL A 98 0.61 -35.23 -27.14
C VAL A 98 0.80 -35.30 -28.66
N VAL A 99 1.20 -34.20 -29.32
CA VAL A 99 1.43 -34.17 -30.78
C VAL A 99 2.68 -34.97 -31.16
N ASP A 100 3.69 -35.05 -30.29
CA ASP A 100 4.96 -35.74 -30.56
C ASP A 100 4.87 -37.28 -30.45
N GLN A 101 3.84 -37.81 -29.77
CA GLN A 101 3.66 -39.27 -29.59
C GLN A 101 2.78 -39.94 -30.66
N GLN A 102 2.21 -39.17 -31.60
CA GLN A 102 1.36 -39.68 -32.69
C GLN A 102 2.03 -39.62 -34.07
N GLY A 103 3.33 -39.32 -34.12
CA GLY A 103 4.17 -39.38 -35.32
C GLY A 103 4.95 -40.69 -35.45
#